data_AF-A0A8T1UW55-F1
#
_entry.id   AF-A0A8T1UW55-F1
#
_cell.length_a   1.000
_cell.length_b   1.000
_cell.length_c   1.000
_cell.angle_alpha   90.00
_cell.angle_beta   90.00
_cell.angle_gamma   90.00
#
_symmetry.space_group_name_H-M   'P 1'
#
loop_
_entity.id
_entity.type
_entity.pdbx_description
1 polymer ?
#
loop_
_entity_poly.entity_id
_entity_poly.type
_entity_poly.pdbx_seq_one_letter_code
_entity_poly.pdbx_strand_id
1 'polypeptide(L)'
;MGKGRKKHSENGGRKPRGYKSSVPTHQFCFDVVLYFEDHSMDVTLSKFYKDLEGSQLQTKCTSVYLWRKKKGKLVELCNSTGTARLRKSESEMIAPTRTDVVEWIAGDWDELTADTIANGFKGVVKESIDDGASKRQVGQIVGRIESMDLLDKRMGEVSE
;
A
#
# COMPACT_ATOMS: atom_id res chain seq x y z
N MET A 1 -16.37 -24.40 36.00
CA MET A 1 -15.43 -23.32 36.38
C MET A 1 -14.69 -22.84 35.12
N GLY A 2 -15.19 -21.81 34.45
CA GLY A 2 -14.63 -21.33 33.18
C GLY A 2 -13.35 -20.51 33.39
N LYS A 3 -12.18 -21.11 33.15
CA LYS A 3 -10.90 -20.38 33.13
C LYS A 3 -10.72 -19.69 31.77
N GLY A 4 -11.29 -18.49 31.65
CA GLY A 4 -11.07 -17.57 30.52
C GLY A 4 -10.54 -16.22 31.00
N ARG A 5 -9.56 -15.65 30.30
CA ARG A 5 -8.99 -14.34 30.61
C ARG A 5 -10.06 -13.25 30.34
N LYS A 6 -10.44 -12.48 31.37
CA LYS A 6 -11.45 -11.40 31.22
C LYS A 6 -10.98 -10.38 30.16
N LYS A 7 -11.73 -10.29 29.06
CA LYS A 7 -11.43 -9.42 27.90
C LYS A 7 -11.90 -7.98 28.09
N HIS A 8 -12.76 -7.73 29.08
CA HIS A 8 -13.40 -6.43 29.31
C HIS A 8 -12.90 -5.78 30.60
N SER A 9 -12.73 -4.46 30.54
CA SER A 9 -12.56 -3.57 31.70
C SER A 9 -13.87 -3.50 32.51
N GLU A 10 -13.80 -3.17 33.80
CA GLU A 10 -14.98 -3.01 34.67
C GLU A 10 -16.00 -2.02 34.10
N ASN A 11 -15.54 -1.01 33.37
CA ASN A 11 -16.39 0.01 32.75
C ASN A 11 -16.86 -0.35 31.32
N GLY A 12 -16.87 -1.64 30.95
CA GLY A 12 -17.44 -2.06 29.66
C GLY A 12 -16.63 -1.58 28.45
N GLY A 13 -15.34 -1.93 28.39
CA GLY A 13 -14.47 -1.59 27.26
C GLY A 13 -13.38 -2.63 27.03
N ARG A 14 -12.71 -2.60 25.86
CA ARG A 14 -11.53 -3.44 25.62
C ARG A 14 -10.45 -3.10 26.63
N LYS A 15 -9.94 -4.10 27.36
CA LYS A 15 -8.80 -3.89 28.24
C LYS A 15 -7.60 -3.39 27.40
N PRO A 16 -6.98 -2.24 27.73
CA PRO A 16 -5.80 -1.78 27.02
C PRO A 16 -4.72 -2.86 27.07
N ARG A 17 -4.05 -3.10 25.93
CA ARG A 17 -2.94 -4.04 25.86
C ARG A 17 -1.81 -3.47 26.71
N GLY A 18 -1.52 -4.10 27.85
CA GLY A 18 -0.43 -3.66 28.75
C GLY A 18 0.99 -3.89 28.22
N TYR A 19 1.15 -4.27 26.96
CA TYR A 19 2.48 -4.41 26.36
C TYR A 19 2.95 -3.02 25.93
N LYS A 20 3.97 -2.49 26.61
CA LYS A 20 4.76 -1.40 26.05
C LYS A 20 5.43 -1.93 24.79
N SER A 21 5.34 -1.21 23.68
CA SER A 21 5.96 -1.62 22.41
C SER A 21 7.48 -1.52 22.52
N SER A 22 8.12 -2.51 23.17
CA SER A 22 9.58 -2.70 23.15
C SER A 22 10.03 -3.52 21.93
N VAL A 23 9.12 -3.73 20.97
CA VAL A 23 9.36 -4.55 19.78
C VAL A 23 9.97 -3.67 18.71
N PRO A 24 11.18 -3.98 18.23
CA PRO A 24 11.80 -3.23 17.15
C PRO A 24 11.00 -3.33 15.85
N THR A 25 10.90 -2.22 15.12
CA THR A 25 10.24 -2.15 13.81
C THR A 25 10.91 -3.08 12.80
N HIS A 26 10.16 -3.58 11.81
CA HIS A 26 10.71 -4.42 10.74
C HIS A 26 11.91 -3.78 10.03
N GLN A 27 11.87 -2.47 9.78
CA GLN A 27 12.98 -1.71 9.21
C GLN A 27 14.24 -1.77 10.08
N PHE A 28 14.11 -1.49 11.38
CA PHE A 28 15.23 -1.55 12.31
C PHE A 28 15.84 -2.96 12.35
N CYS A 29 15.00 -4.00 12.42
CA CYS A 29 15.49 -5.38 12.35
C CYS A 29 16.24 -5.66 11.04
N PHE A 30 15.78 -5.08 9.92
CA PHE A 30 16.42 -5.25 8.61
C PHE A 30 17.77 -4.55 8.54
N ASP A 31 17.86 -3.31 9.02
CA ASP A 31 19.10 -2.54 9.07
C ASP A 31 20.18 -3.24 9.93
N VAL A 32 19.77 -3.84 11.05
CA VAL A 32 20.65 -4.65 11.91
C VAL A 32 21.16 -5.89 11.17
N VAL A 33 20.29 -6.57 10.43
CA VAL A 33 20.68 -7.76 9.65
C VAL A 33 21.62 -7.41 8.51
N LEU A 34 21.35 -6.31 7.78
CA LEU A 34 22.24 -5.84 6.72
C LEU A 34 23.64 -5.51 7.27
N TYR A 35 23.71 -4.80 8.39
CA TYR A 35 25.00 -4.49 9.00
C TYR A 35 25.75 -5.75 9.47
N PHE A 36 25.04 -6.73 10.03
CA PHE A 36 25.61 -8.01 10.46
C PHE A 36 26.13 -8.89 9.32
N GLU A 37 25.72 -8.66 8.07
CA GLU A 37 26.29 -9.42 6.94
C GLU A 37 27.75 -9.06 6.69
N ASP A 38 28.13 -7.80 6.94
CA ASP A 38 29.48 -7.29 6.71
C ASP A 38 30.32 -7.18 8.00
N HIS A 39 29.70 -7.40 9.17
CA HIS A 39 30.34 -7.18 10.48
C HIS A 39 30.12 -8.36 11.43
N SER A 40 30.99 -8.51 12.42
CA SER A 40 30.81 -9.53 13.46
C SER A 40 29.61 -9.20 14.37
N MET A 41 29.13 -10.23 15.09
CA MET A 41 28.00 -10.07 16.02
C MET A 41 28.32 -9.04 17.10
N ASP A 42 29.53 -9.06 17.65
CA ASP A 42 29.93 -8.16 18.75
C ASP A 42 29.94 -6.69 18.31
N VAL A 43 30.45 -6.40 17.10
CA VAL A 43 30.44 -5.05 16.53
C VAL A 43 29.00 -4.61 16.22
N THR A 44 28.15 -5.54 15.75
CA THR A 44 26.73 -5.28 15.51
C THR A 44 26.00 -4.92 16.80
N LEU A 45 26.18 -5.71 17.86
CA LEU A 45 25.53 -5.43 19.15
C LEU A 45 26.02 -4.12 19.76
N SER A 46 27.32 -3.86 19.73
CA SER A 46 27.90 -2.61 20.22
C SER A 46 27.35 -1.39 19.47
N LYS A 47 27.10 -1.51 18.16
CA LYS A 47 26.51 -0.42 17.37
C LYS A 47 25.04 -0.15 17.70
N PHE A 48 24.20 -1.19 17.73
CA PHE A 48 22.74 -1.05 17.80
C PHE A 48 22.15 -1.17 19.22
N TYR A 49 22.93 -1.68 20.18
CA TYR A 49 22.49 -2.03 21.53
C TYR A 49 23.54 -1.66 22.59
N LYS A 50 23.96 -0.39 22.61
CA LYS A 50 25.03 0.13 23.50
C LYS A 50 24.76 -0.06 25.00
N ASP A 51 23.49 0.01 25.40
CA ASP A 51 23.11 0.02 26.82
C ASP A 51 22.62 -1.35 27.32
N LEU A 52 22.79 -2.41 26.53
CA LEU A 52 22.38 -3.77 26.90
C LEU A 52 23.57 -4.57 27.41
N GLU A 53 23.39 -5.29 28.51
CA GLU A 53 24.41 -6.17 29.08
C GLU A 53 23.86 -7.57 29.37
N GLY A 54 24.79 -8.54 29.46
CA GLY A 54 24.49 -9.90 29.91
C GLY A 54 23.40 -10.63 29.12
N SER A 55 22.37 -11.10 29.83
CA SER A 55 21.27 -11.92 29.28
C SER A 55 20.47 -11.21 28.17
N GLN A 56 20.39 -9.88 28.23
CA GLN A 56 19.68 -9.09 27.22
C GLN A 56 20.43 -9.10 25.89
N LEU A 57 21.76 -9.01 25.90
CA LEU A 57 22.58 -9.13 24.69
C LEU A 57 22.42 -10.51 24.05
N GLN A 58 22.47 -11.59 24.84
CA GLN A 58 22.28 -12.97 24.34
C GLN A 58 20.92 -13.14 23.66
N THR A 59 19.88 -12.52 24.20
CA THR A 59 18.55 -12.50 23.58
C THR A 59 18.56 -11.75 22.25
N LYS A 60 19.28 -10.61 22.17
CA LYS A 60 19.45 -9.87 20.93
C LYS A 60 20.30 -10.61 19.90
N CYS A 61 21.41 -11.27 20.29
CA CYS A 61 22.19 -12.15 19.41
C CYS A 61 21.28 -13.17 18.73
N THR A 62 20.48 -13.86 19.55
CA THR A 62 19.53 -14.87 19.07
C THR A 62 18.51 -14.26 18.11
N SER A 63 18.01 -13.06 18.43
CA SER A 63 17.08 -12.33 17.57
C SER A 63 17.71 -12.00 16.21
N VAL A 64 18.96 -11.53 16.18
CA VAL A 64 19.70 -11.20 14.94
C VAL A 64 19.88 -12.44 14.07
N TYR A 65 20.27 -13.58 14.64
CA TYR A 65 20.35 -14.84 13.89
C TYR A 65 19.00 -15.29 13.34
N LEU A 66 17.93 -15.16 14.13
CA LEU A 66 16.57 -15.50 13.68
C LEU A 66 16.09 -14.58 12.56
N TRP A 67 16.40 -13.28 12.62
CA TRP A 67 16.05 -12.32 11.57
C TRP A 67 16.87 -12.55 10.31
N ARG A 68 18.17 -12.86 10.42
CA ARG A 68 19.00 -13.27 9.28
C ARG A 68 18.41 -14.48 8.55
N LYS A 69 18.01 -15.51 9.30
CA LYS A 69 17.34 -16.70 8.72
C LYS A 69 16.02 -16.36 8.01
N LYS A 70 15.34 -15.29 8.44
CA LYS A 70 14.06 -14.82 7.89
C LYS A 70 14.20 -13.54 7.05
N LYS A 71 15.40 -13.22 6.54
CA LYS A 71 15.69 -11.97 5.84
C LYS A 71 14.74 -11.71 4.67
N GLY A 72 14.44 -12.72 3.84
CA GLY A 72 13.51 -12.58 2.71
C GLY A 72 12.12 -12.09 3.13
N LYS A 73 11.53 -12.70 4.17
CA LYS A 73 10.25 -12.25 4.75
C LYS A 73 10.34 -10.86 5.35
N LEU A 74 11.50 -10.50 5.90
CA LEU A 74 11.73 -9.19 6.49
C LEU A 74 11.75 -8.09 5.42
N VAL A 75 12.35 -8.36 4.26
CA VAL A 75 12.33 -7.46 3.07
C VAL A 75 10.90 -7.26 2.57
N GLU A 76 10.13 -8.33 2.41
CA GLU A 76 8.72 -8.27 2.02
C GLU A 76 7.89 -7.43 3.01
N LEU A 77 8.14 -7.58 4.32
CA LEU A 77 7.46 -6.79 5.35
C LEU A 77 7.85 -5.31 5.31
N CYS A 78 9.13 -4.99 5.09
CA CYS A 78 9.57 -3.59 4.94
C CYS A 78 8.90 -2.93 3.72
N ASN A 79 8.78 -3.66 2.61
CA ASN A 79 8.12 -3.17 1.38
C ASN A 79 6.59 -3.10 1.50
N SER A 80 5.95 -4.03 2.22
CA SER A 80 4.48 -4.07 2.45
C SER A 80 3.99 -3.15 3.57
N THR A 81 4.91 -2.48 4.28
CA THR A 81 4.61 -1.40 5.24
C THR A 81 3.99 -0.16 4.55
N GLY A 82 3.68 -0.22 3.26
CA GLY A 82 2.70 0.66 2.61
C GLY A 82 1.37 0.74 3.38
N THR A 83 0.95 -0.30 4.11
CA THR A 83 -0.25 -0.24 4.96
C THR A 83 -0.08 0.57 6.26
N ALA A 84 1.14 0.83 6.72
CA ALA A 84 1.42 1.77 7.82
C ALA A 84 1.72 3.18 7.32
N ARG A 85 2.25 3.36 6.09
CA ARG A 85 2.25 4.69 5.43
C ARG A 85 0.82 5.22 5.22
N LEU A 86 -0.16 4.32 5.07
CA LEU A 86 -1.59 4.65 5.07
C LEU A 86 -2.19 4.85 6.47
N ARG A 87 -1.48 4.45 7.55
CA ARG A 87 -1.90 4.72 8.93
C ARG A 87 -1.14 5.92 9.47
N LYS A 88 -1.70 7.10 9.21
CA LYS A 88 -1.33 8.39 9.79
C LYS A 88 0.11 8.82 9.52
N SER A 89 0.34 9.46 8.37
CA SER A 89 0.79 10.83 8.50
C SER A 89 -0.37 11.60 9.14
N GLU A 90 -0.22 12.00 10.39
CA GLU A 90 -0.90 13.20 10.88
C GLU A 90 -0.24 14.38 10.14
N SER A 91 -0.39 14.43 8.81
CA SER A 91 -0.59 15.73 8.21
C SER A 91 -1.89 16.15 8.83
N GLU A 92 -1.87 17.19 9.65
CA GLU A 92 -3.08 17.84 10.13
C GLU A 92 -3.99 17.98 8.91
N MET A 93 -5.00 17.11 8.80
CA MET A 93 -6.02 17.24 7.79
C MET A 93 -6.85 18.40 8.31
N ILE A 94 -6.35 19.61 8.04
CA ILE A 94 -7.02 20.84 8.37
C ILE A 94 -8.31 20.78 7.57
N ALA A 95 -9.43 20.63 8.29
CA ALA A 95 -10.73 20.72 7.66
C ALA A 95 -10.79 22.09 6.98
N PRO A 96 -11.16 22.16 5.69
CA PRO A 96 -11.23 23.43 4.99
C PRO A 96 -12.19 24.36 5.75
N THR A 97 -11.81 25.63 5.81
CA THR A 97 -12.70 26.65 6.34
C THR A 97 -13.88 26.80 5.40
N ARG A 98 -14.98 27.39 5.90
CA ARG A 98 -16.15 27.69 5.06
C ARG A 98 -15.77 28.53 3.84
N THR A 99 -14.79 29.41 3.96
CA THR A 99 -14.31 30.26 2.86
C THR A 99 -13.65 29.42 1.77
N ASP A 100 -12.76 28.48 2.15
CA ASP A 100 -12.08 27.59 1.20
C ASP A 100 -13.10 26.79 0.38
N VAL A 101 -14.12 26.24 1.03
CA VAL A 101 -15.19 25.49 0.36
C VAL A 101 -15.97 26.39 -0.61
N VAL A 102 -16.25 27.63 -0.23
CA VAL A 102 -16.96 28.58 -1.09
C VAL A 102 -16.12 28.99 -2.30
N GLU A 103 -14.82 29.21 -2.13
CA GLU A 103 -13.91 29.55 -3.23
C GLU A 103 -13.78 28.40 -4.23
N TRP A 104 -13.65 27.15 -3.75
CA TRP A 104 -13.60 25.99 -4.65
C TRP A 104 -14.88 25.83 -5.45
N ILE A 105 -16.02 25.95 -4.77
CA ILE A 105 -17.32 25.91 -5.43
C ILE A 105 -17.39 27.02 -6.47
N ALA A 106 -17.08 28.27 -6.11
CA ALA A 106 -17.12 29.40 -7.05
C ALA A 106 -16.23 29.19 -8.28
N GLY A 107 -15.00 28.68 -8.09
CA GLY A 107 -14.10 28.34 -9.19
C GLY A 107 -14.68 27.25 -10.11
N ASP A 108 -15.22 26.18 -9.53
CA ASP A 108 -15.86 25.12 -10.30
C ASP A 108 -17.09 25.62 -11.08
N TRP A 109 -17.87 26.57 -10.51
CA TRP A 109 -19.02 27.17 -11.19
C TRP A 109 -18.62 28.09 -12.35
N ASP A 110 -17.49 28.81 -12.23
CA ASP A 110 -16.99 29.69 -13.30
C ASP A 110 -16.52 28.88 -14.53
N GLU A 111 -16.08 27.64 -14.34
CA GLU A 111 -15.67 26.75 -15.43
C GLU A 111 -16.85 26.07 -16.15
N LEU A 112 -18.07 26.18 -15.62
CA LEU A 112 -19.24 25.58 -16.25
C LEU A 112 -19.76 26.41 -17.43
N THR A 113 -20.03 25.71 -18.53
CA THR A 113 -20.70 26.36 -19.67
C THR A 113 -22.17 26.63 -19.36
N ALA A 114 -22.71 27.72 -19.92
CA ALA A 114 -24.12 28.08 -19.80
C ALA A 114 -25.06 26.94 -20.24
N ASP A 115 -24.62 26.12 -21.21
CA ASP A 115 -25.36 24.95 -21.68
C ASP A 115 -25.41 23.84 -20.62
N THR A 116 -24.31 23.56 -19.92
CA THR A 116 -24.30 22.58 -18.81
C THR A 116 -25.23 23.00 -17.66
N ILE A 117 -25.26 24.30 -17.35
CA ILE A 117 -26.15 24.87 -16.33
C ILE A 117 -27.61 24.81 -16.78
N ALA A 118 -27.91 25.25 -18.01
CA ALA A 118 -29.26 25.23 -18.58
C ALA A 118 -29.82 23.81 -18.72
N ASN A 119 -28.97 22.83 -19.04
CA ASN A 119 -29.33 21.42 -19.13
C ASN A 119 -29.44 20.73 -17.75
N GLY A 120 -29.21 21.46 -16.65
CA GLY A 120 -29.38 20.96 -15.29
C GLY A 120 -28.49 19.77 -14.96
N PHE A 121 -27.25 19.76 -15.49
CA PHE A 121 -26.31 18.65 -15.34
C PHE A 121 -26.83 17.29 -15.84
N LYS A 122 -27.89 17.27 -16.65
CA LYS A 122 -28.38 16.06 -17.29
C LYS A 122 -27.27 15.56 -18.22
N GLY A 123 -26.71 14.40 -17.91
CA GLY A 123 -25.60 13.82 -18.68
C GLY A 123 -25.92 13.82 -20.17
N VAL A 124 -25.24 14.68 -20.92
CA VAL A 124 -25.23 14.58 -22.38
C VAL A 124 -24.41 13.32 -22.65
N VAL A 125 -25.09 12.22 -22.97
CA VAL A 125 -24.46 11.05 -23.55
C VAL A 125 -23.83 11.53 -24.84
N LYS A 126 -22.55 11.87 -24.78
CA LYS A 126 -21.75 12.12 -25.96
C LYS A 126 -21.68 10.75 -26.63
N GLU A 127 -22.49 10.54 -27.67
CA GLU A 127 -22.35 9.37 -28.52
C GLU A 127 -20.87 9.25 -28.84
N SER A 128 -20.27 8.14 -28.41
CA SER A 128 -18.92 7.79 -28.80
C SER A 128 -18.88 7.90 -30.31
N ILE A 129 -18.02 8.78 -30.83
CA ILE A 129 -17.69 8.80 -32.24
C ILE A 129 -17.29 7.36 -32.57
N ASP A 130 -18.12 6.65 -33.34
CA ASP A 130 -17.76 5.37 -33.93
C ASP A 130 -16.64 5.68 -34.91
N ASP A 131 -15.43 5.74 -34.39
CA ASP A 131 -14.27 6.21 -35.11
C ASP A 131 -13.85 5.08 -36.05
N GLY A 132 -14.50 5.02 -37.21
CA GLY A 132 -14.30 3.99 -38.23
C GLY A 132 -12.85 3.86 -38.68
N ALA A 133 -11.99 4.83 -38.35
CA ALA A 133 -10.54 4.75 -38.45
C ALA A 133 -9.96 3.60 -37.61
N SER A 134 -10.43 3.42 -36.37
CA SER A 134 -10.00 2.35 -35.46
C SER A 134 -10.37 0.97 -36.01
N LYS A 135 -11.59 0.82 -36.56
CA LYS A 135 -12.04 -0.43 -37.18
C LYS A 135 -11.19 -0.81 -38.41
N ARG A 136 -10.82 0.17 -39.24
CA ARG A 136 -9.94 -0.06 -40.41
C ARG A 136 -8.54 -0.49 -39.99
N GLN A 137 -8.00 0.10 -38.92
CA GLN A 137 -6.67 -0.22 -38.43
C GLN A 137 -6.60 -1.63 -37.85
N VAL A 138 -7.64 -2.04 -37.11
CA VAL A 138 -7.78 -3.42 -36.62
C VAL A 138 -7.85 -4.40 -37.79
N GLY A 139 -8.64 -4.11 -38.83
CA GLY A 139 -8.71 -4.97 -40.03
C GLY A 139 -7.38 -5.13 -40.76
N GLN A 140 -6.57 -4.06 -40.85
CA GLN A 140 -5.22 -4.13 -41.43
C GLN A 140 -4.26 -4.98 -40.58
N ILE A 141 -4.36 -4.89 -39.26
CA ILE A 141 -3.54 -5.70 -38.34
C ILE A 141 -3.92 -7.19 -38.49
N VAL A 142 -5.22 -7.51 -38.52
CA VAL A 142 -5.71 -8.89 -38.68
C VAL A 142 -5.21 -9.50 -40.00
N GLY A 143 -5.36 -8.78 -41.14
CA GLY A 143 -4.87 -9.28 -42.43
C GLY A 143 -3.35 -9.47 -42.49
N ARG A 144 -2.58 -8.68 -41.73
CA ARG A 144 -1.13 -8.85 -41.62
C ARG A 144 -0.75 -10.07 -40.78
N ILE A 145 -1.50 -10.37 -39.72
CA ILE A 145 -1.30 -11.56 -38.89
C ILE A 145 -1.65 -12.83 -39.67
N GLU A 146 -2.74 -12.81 -40.45
CA GLU A 146 -3.12 -13.89 -41.38
C GLU A 146 -2.03 -14.15 -42.43
N SER A 147 -1.47 -13.10 -43.05
CA SER A 147 -0.38 -13.23 -44.02
C SER A 147 0.90 -13.82 -43.42
N MET A 148 1.08 -13.74 -42.10
CA MET A 148 2.25 -14.28 -41.40
C MET A 148 2.02 -15.70 -40.85
N ASP A 149 0.85 -16.30 -41.12
CA ASP A 149 0.41 -17.63 -40.64
C ASP A 149 0.54 -17.77 -39.10
N LEU A 150 0.39 -16.64 -38.39
CA LEU A 150 0.50 -16.54 -36.93
C LEU A 150 -0.81 -16.87 -36.21
N LEU A 151 -1.89 -17.09 -36.97
CA LEU A 151 -3.15 -17.58 -36.41
C LEU A 151 -3.10 -19.11 -36.31
N ASP A 152 -3.02 -19.61 -35.08
CA ASP A 152 -3.15 -21.05 -34.82
C ASP A 152 -4.57 -21.51 -35.17
N LYS A 153 -4.70 -22.25 -36.27
CA LYS A 153 -5.97 -22.81 -36.77
C LYS A 153 -6.66 -23.75 -35.77
N ARG A 154 -6.02 -24.06 -34.63
CA ARG A 154 -6.59 -24.86 -33.53
C ARG A 154 -7.27 -24.04 -32.43
N MET A 155 -7.07 -22.73 -32.38
CA MET A 155 -7.77 -21.88 -31.42
C MET A 155 -9.16 -21.56 -31.98
N GLY A 156 -10.13 -22.42 -31.67
CA GLY A 156 -11.53 -22.19 -31.98
C GLY A 156 -12.04 -20.89 -31.36
N GLU A 157 -13.06 -20.30 -31.99
CA GLU A 157 -13.73 -19.09 -31.53
C GLU A 157 -14.15 -19.22 -30.06
N VAL A 158 -13.69 -18.31 -29.22
CA VAL A 158 -14.22 -18.15 -27.87
C VAL A 158 -15.57 -17.47 -28.03
N SER A 159 -16.67 -18.23 -28.00
CA SER A 159 -18.01 -17.67 -27.91
C SER A 159 -18.18 -16.94 -26.57
N GLU A 160 -18.86 -15.78 -26.62
CA GLU A 160 -19.21 -14.94 -25.46
C GLU A 160 -20.05 -15.65 -24.40
#